data_AF-A0A7X7K5Q5-F1
#
_entry.id   AF-A0A7X7K5Q5-F1
#
_cell.length_a   1.000
_cell.length_b   1.000
_cell.length_c   1.000
_cell.angle_alpha   90.00
_cell.angle_beta   90.00
_cell.angle_gamma   90.00
#
_symmetry.space_group_name_H-M   'P 1'
#
loop_
_entity.id
_entity.type
_entity.pdbx_description
1 polymer ?
#
loop_
_entity_poly.entity_id
_entity_poly.type
_entity_poly.pdbx_seq_one_letter_code
_entity_poly.pdbx_strand_id
1 'polypeptide(L)'
;MLGEDSGSEVRVLPLYDADSEAKWVAAGDMLAGADYVVIASRRAYRALAGWPERYPLTARYYRLLFEGRLGFEPVACFGRAPRLGDLLAFVDDPAAGLGFVLPDECRSQAAIALNLGPLDESLVVYDHPQVIIFRRTATAPDGAALAALLSSGL
;
A
#
# COMPACT_ATOMS: atom_id res chain seq x y z
N MET A 1 -3.65 13.93 37.32
CA MET A 1 -4.59 14.21 36.22
C MET A 1 -3.77 14.71 35.05
N LEU A 2 -3.34 13.81 34.16
CA LEU A 2 -2.56 14.13 32.96
C LEU A 2 -2.95 13.13 31.87
N GLY A 3 -3.53 13.65 30.79
CA GLY A 3 -3.54 13.07 29.44
C GLY A 3 -4.51 11.93 29.20
N GLU A 4 -5.66 12.25 28.60
CA GLU A 4 -6.54 11.28 27.93
C GLU A 4 -5.75 10.43 26.92
N ASP A 5 -5.91 9.12 27.04
CA ASP A 5 -5.54 8.14 26.03
C ASP A 5 -6.39 8.41 24.78
N SER A 6 -5.86 9.17 23.82
CA SER A 6 -6.45 9.30 22.49
C SER A 6 -6.24 7.97 21.75
N GLY A 7 -6.97 6.94 22.18
CA GLY A 7 -6.78 5.56 21.79
C GLY A 7 -6.94 5.38 20.29
N SER A 8 -5.84 5.09 19.60
CA SER A 8 -5.88 4.72 18.19
C SER A 8 -6.29 3.25 18.08
N GLU A 9 -7.35 2.97 17.33
CA GLU A 9 -7.76 1.61 17.00
C GLU A 9 -6.98 1.12 15.77
N VAL A 10 -6.34 -0.05 15.89
CA VAL A 10 -5.64 -0.69 14.76
C VAL A 10 -6.43 -1.90 14.31
N ARG A 11 -6.83 -1.90 13.02
CA ARG A 11 -7.46 -3.04 12.35
C ARG A 11 -6.58 -3.54 11.22
N VAL A 12 -6.57 -4.86 11.00
CA VAL A 12 -5.80 -5.50 9.94
C VAL A 12 -6.76 -5.96 8.84
N LEU A 13 -6.54 -5.48 7.62
CA LEU A 13 -7.31 -5.93 6.46
C LEU A 13 -7.01 -7.41 6.16
N PRO A 14 -8.02 -8.23 5.83
CA PRO A 14 -7.88 -9.66 5.54
C PRO A 14 -7.26 -9.92 4.14
N LEU A 15 -6.14 -9.28 3.81
CA LEU A 15 -5.58 -9.24 2.45
C LEU A 15 -5.13 -10.61 1.94
N TYR A 16 -4.63 -11.48 2.82
CA TYR A 16 -4.14 -12.82 2.46
C TYR A 16 -5.24 -13.86 2.23
N ASP A 17 -6.47 -13.55 2.63
CA ASP A 17 -7.62 -14.42 2.38
C ASP A 17 -7.93 -14.47 0.89
N ALA A 18 -8.54 -15.56 0.43
CA ALA A 18 -9.00 -15.69 -0.94
C ALA A 18 -9.96 -14.54 -1.30
N ASP A 19 -9.88 -14.06 -2.53
CA ASP A 19 -10.78 -13.02 -3.01
C ASP A 19 -12.23 -13.53 -2.99
N SER A 20 -13.06 -12.80 -2.25
CA SER A 20 -14.50 -13.05 -2.12
C SER A 20 -15.20 -11.72 -1.85
N GLU A 21 -16.48 -11.65 -2.20
CA GLU A 21 -17.31 -10.48 -1.91
C GLU A 21 -17.35 -10.18 -0.40
N ALA A 22 -17.55 -11.21 0.43
CA ALA A 22 -17.59 -11.07 1.89
C ALA A 22 -16.30 -10.47 2.48
N LYS A 23 -15.13 -10.88 1.98
CA LYS A 23 -13.83 -10.28 2.34
C LYS A 23 -13.81 -8.78 2.05
N TRP A 24 -14.27 -8.37 0.87
CA TRP A 24 -14.21 -6.98 0.43
C TRP A 24 -15.29 -6.09 1.03
N VAL A 25 -16.44 -6.66 1.41
CA VAL A 25 -17.42 -5.97 2.26
C VAL A 25 -16.80 -5.66 3.62
N ALA A 26 -16.24 -6.67 4.30
CA ALA A 26 -15.59 -6.45 5.60
C ALA A 26 -14.41 -5.47 5.52
N ALA A 27 -13.58 -5.57 4.47
CA ALA A 27 -12.49 -4.64 4.24
C ALA A 27 -12.98 -3.20 3.99
N GLY A 28 -14.06 -3.02 3.23
CA GLY A 28 -14.64 -1.71 2.97
C GLY A 28 -15.23 -1.08 4.24
N ASP A 29 -15.86 -1.85 5.11
CA ASP A 29 -16.35 -1.33 6.40
C ASP A 29 -15.20 -0.88 7.31
N MET A 30 -14.06 -1.57 7.29
CA MET A 30 -12.84 -1.12 7.97
C MET A 30 -12.30 0.18 7.35
N LEU A 31 -12.22 0.25 6.02
CA LEU A 31 -11.74 1.42 5.29
C LEU A 31 -12.67 2.62 5.42
N ALA A 32 -13.98 2.42 5.55
CA ALA A 32 -14.96 3.49 5.75
C ALA A 32 -14.79 4.20 7.11
N GLY A 33 -14.28 3.49 8.12
CA GLY A 33 -13.98 4.05 9.44
C GLY A 33 -12.52 4.50 9.67
N ALA A 34 -11.58 4.18 8.79
CA ALA A 34 -10.15 4.43 9.01
C ALA A 34 -9.68 5.85 8.66
N ASP A 35 -9.00 6.56 9.55
CA ASP A 35 -8.38 7.85 9.19
C ASP A 35 -7.08 7.68 8.38
N TYR A 36 -6.42 6.53 8.56
CA TYR A 36 -5.16 6.19 7.91
C TYR A 36 -5.17 4.74 7.42
N VAL A 37 -4.50 4.51 6.29
CA VAL A 37 -4.13 3.17 5.81
C VAL A 37 -2.62 3.06 5.85
N VAL A 38 -2.11 2.04 6.52
CA VAL A 38 -0.68 1.79 6.65
C VAL A 38 -0.32 0.51 5.90
N ILE A 39 0.45 0.65 4.83
CA ILE A 39 1.12 -0.48 4.20
C ILE A 39 2.43 -0.68 4.96
N ALA A 40 2.46 -1.66 5.86
CA ALA A 40 3.59 -1.90 6.75
C ALA A 40 4.83 -2.49 6.04
N SER A 41 4.65 -3.09 4.87
CA SER A 41 5.75 -3.58 4.04
C SER A 41 5.28 -3.83 2.61
N ARG A 42 6.24 -3.99 1.70
CA ARG A 42 6.00 -4.38 0.31
C ARG A 42 5.51 -5.80 0.08
N ARG A 43 5.53 -6.67 1.11
CA ARG A 43 5.21 -8.10 0.99
C ARG A 43 3.85 -8.35 0.36
N ALA A 44 2.80 -7.73 0.92
CA ALA A 44 1.44 -8.04 0.51
C ALA A 44 1.13 -7.52 -0.90
N TYR A 45 1.45 -6.25 -1.22
CA TYR A 45 1.15 -5.73 -2.55
C TYR A 45 2.01 -6.37 -3.64
N ARG A 46 3.30 -6.64 -3.37
CA ARG A 46 4.18 -7.26 -4.37
C ARG A 46 3.78 -8.69 -4.69
N ALA A 47 3.44 -9.47 -3.66
CA ALA A 47 3.04 -10.86 -3.83
C ALA A 47 1.63 -10.99 -4.43
N LEU A 48 0.64 -10.31 -3.84
CA LEU A 48 -0.77 -10.51 -4.21
C LEU A 48 -1.11 -9.78 -5.52
N ALA A 49 -0.66 -8.53 -5.71
CA ALA A 49 -0.91 -7.82 -6.97
C ALA A 49 -0.06 -8.37 -8.14
N GLY A 50 1.02 -9.11 -7.85
CA GLY A 50 1.83 -9.78 -8.86
C GLY A 50 1.18 -11.05 -9.46
N TRP A 51 0.05 -11.51 -8.90
CA TRP A 51 -0.67 -12.72 -9.34
C TRP A 51 -2.14 -12.39 -9.60
N PRO A 52 -2.45 -11.49 -10.55
CA PRO A 52 -3.81 -10.99 -10.78
C PRO A 52 -4.78 -12.07 -11.24
N GLU A 53 -4.31 -13.16 -11.84
CA GLU A 53 -5.15 -14.31 -12.22
C GLU A 53 -5.72 -15.05 -11.00
N ARG A 54 -5.01 -14.99 -9.86
CA ARG A 54 -5.43 -15.62 -8.60
C ARG A 54 -6.07 -14.64 -7.63
N TYR A 55 -5.61 -13.39 -7.62
CA TYR A 55 -6.07 -12.34 -6.70
C TYR A 55 -6.52 -11.07 -7.45
N PRO A 56 -7.51 -11.16 -8.36
CA PRO A 56 -7.88 -10.04 -9.22
C PRO A 56 -8.46 -8.85 -8.45
N LEU A 57 -9.25 -9.10 -7.39
CA LEU A 57 -9.84 -8.03 -6.58
C LEU A 57 -8.77 -7.38 -5.69
N THR A 58 -7.85 -8.17 -5.14
CA THR A 58 -6.73 -7.63 -4.35
C THR A 58 -5.76 -6.79 -5.19
N ALA A 59 -5.41 -7.25 -6.40
CA ALA A 59 -4.58 -6.48 -7.33
C ALA A 59 -5.25 -5.14 -7.67
N ARG A 60 -6.56 -5.17 -7.94
CA ARG A 60 -7.35 -3.98 -8.24
C ARG A 60 -7.49 -3.04 -7.03
N TYR A 61 -7.61 -3.58 -5.81
CA TYR A 61 -7.61 -2.79 -4.57
C TYR A 61 -6.32 -1.97 -4.44
N TYR A 62 -5.15 -2.60 -4.58
CA TYR A 62 -3.88 -1.86 -4.50
C TYR A 62 -3.79 -0.79 -5.57
N ARG A 63 -4.14 -1.11 -6.82
CA ARG A 63 -4.15 -0.12 -7.90
C ARG A 63 -5.03 1.09 -7.55
N LEU A 64 -6.27 0.87 -7.09
CA LEU A 64 -7.16 1.97 -6.71
C LEU A 64 -6.67 2.76 -5.50
N LEU A 65 -6.06 2.09 -4.51
CA LEU A 65 -5.47 2.76 -3.34
C LEU A 65 -4.31 3.67 -3.76
N PHE A 66 -3.37 3.16 -4.56
CA PHE A 66 -2.21 3.91 -5.04
C PHE A 66 -2.60 5.01 -6.04
N GLU A 67 -3.69 4.85 -6.80
CA GLU A 67 -4.29 5.88 -7.67
C GLU A 67 -5.10 6.94 -6.87
N GLY A 68 -5.22 6.82 -5.54
CA GLY A 68 -6.01 7.73 -4.70
C GLY A 68 -7.54 7.59 -4.83
N ARG A 69 -8.02 6.59 -5.57
CA ARG A 69 -9.43 6.40 -5.94
C ARG A 69 -10.31 5.84 -4.82
N LEU A 70 -9.70 5.50 -3.68
CA LEU A 70 -10.41 5.03 -2.49
C LEU A 70 -10.61 6.14 -1.43
N GLY A 71 -10.29 7.41 -1.75
CA GLY A 71 -10.41 8.53 -0.83
C GLY A 71 -9.25 8.65 0.16
N PHE A 72 -8.10 8.10 -0.21
CA PHE A 72 -6.87 8.10 0.58
C PHE A 72 -5.72 8.64 -0.28
N GLU A 73 -4.91 9.52 0.29
CA GLU A 73 -3.72 10.06 -0.37
C GLU A 73 -2.47 9.72 0.46
N PRO A 74 -1.34 9.40 -0.21
CA PRO A 74 -0.08 9.17 0.48
C PRO A 74 0.36 10.44 1.22
N VAL A 75 0.86 10.26 2.44
CA VAL A 75 1.36 11.38 3.28
C VAL A 75 2.76 11.13 3.82
N ALA A 76 3.21 9.88 3.80
CA ALA A 76 4.57 9.53 4.17
C ALA A 76 4.98 8.19 3.56
N CYS A 77 6.26 8.08 3.24
CA CYS A 77 6.89 6.81 2.91
C CYS A 77 8.23 6.71 3.64
N PHE A 78 8.43 5.57 4.30
CA PHE A 78 9.66 5.29 5.04
C PHE A 78 10.30 4.06 4.44
N GLY A 79 11.56 4.20 4.06
CA GLY A 79 12.34 3.10 3.51
C GLY A 79 13.82 3.42 3.62
N ARG A 80 14.64 2.39 3.42
CA ARG A 80 16.09 2.56 3.37
C ARG A 80 16.61 1.90 2.10
N ALA A 81 17.63 2.52 1.54
CA ALA A 81 18.37 2.08 0.37
C ALA A 81 19.85 2.35 0.61
N PRO A 82 20.77 1.50 0.10
CA PRO A 82 22.20 1.79 0.12
C PRO A 82 22.48 3.16 -0.50
N ARG A 83 23.30 3.97 0.17
CA ARG A 83 23.58 5.35 -0.25
C ARG A 83 25.03 5.76 0.04
N LEU A 84 25.53 6.70 -0.77
CA LEU A 84 26.78 7.43 -0.56
C LEU A 84 26.44 8.91 -0.35
N GLY A 85 26.25 9.28 0.92
CA GLY A 85 25.76 10.60 1.32
C GLY A 85 24.44 10.96 0.61
N ASP A 86 24.27 12.23 0.32
CA ASP A 86 23.11 12.76 -0.41
C ASP A 86 23.33 12.73 -1.94
N LEU A 87 24.49 12.28 -2.40
CA LEU A 87 24.84 12.27 -3.82
C LEU A 87 24.22 11.08 -4.56
N LEU A 88 24.35 9.87 -4.02
CA LEU A 88 24.03 8.64 -4.73
C LEU A 88 23.22 7.68 -3.86
N ALA A 89 22.12 7.16 -4.39
CA ALA A 89 21.35 6.06 -3.81
C ALA A 89 21.12 4.94 -4.83
N PHE A 90 21.14 3.70 -4.35
CA PHE A 90 20.77 2.50 -5.10
C PHE A 90 19.34 2.12 -4.73
N VAL A 91 18.39 2.40 -5.62
CA VAL A 91 16.96 2.21 -5.36
C VAL A 91 16.41 1.06 -6.17
N ASP A 92 15.39 0.39 -5.65
CA ASP A 92 14.64 -0.63 -6.38
C ASP A 92 13.33 -0.07 -6.93
N ASP A 93 12.67 -0.87 -7.77
CA ASP A 93 11.31 -0.62 -8.26
C ASP A 93 10.37 -1.75 -7.81
N PRO A 94 9.80 -1.66 -6.60
CA PRO A 94 8.92 -2.70 -6.09
C PRO A 94 7.53 -2.68 -6.74
N ALA A 95 7.18 -1.66 -7.52
CA ALA A 95 5.92 -1.58 -8.26
C ALA A 95 6.05 -2.04 -9.72
N ALA A 96 7.28 -2.36 -10.17
CA ALA A 96 7.55 -2.86 -11.52
C ALA A 96 6.61 -4.02 -11.88
N GLY A 97 5.78 -3.79 -12.91
CA GLY A 97 4.84 -4.79 -13.43
C GLY A 97 3.53 -4.94 -12.66
N LEU A 98 3.25 -4.13 -11.62
CA LEU A 98 2.04 -4.26 -10.80
C LEU A 98 0.84 -3.41 -11.27
N GLY A 99 0.98 -2.64 -12.36
CA GLY A 99 -0.09 -1.82 -12.91
C GLY A 99 -0.42 -0.55 -12.10
N PHE A 100 0.48 -0.16 -11.18
CA PHE A 100 0.50 1.11 -10.47
C PHE A 100 1.94 1.54 -10.25
N VAL A 101 2.14 2.79 -9.83
CA VAL A 101 3.46 3.32 -9.42
C VAL A 101 3.43 3.63 -7.93
N LEU A 102 4.60 3.63 -7.30
CA LEU A 102 4.69 4.09 -5.92
C LEU A 102 4.48 5.62 -5.82
N PRO A 103 3.98 6.10 -4.68
CA PRO A 103 3.83 7.53 -4.42
C PRO A 103 5.14 8.31 -4.50
N ASP A 104 5.05 9.61 -4.77
CA ASP A 104 6.20 10.51 -4.83
C ASP A 104 6.93 10.60 -3.48
N GLU A 105 6.21 10.42 -2.37
CA GLU A 105 6.75 10.32 -1.01
C GLU A 105 7.79 9.21 -0.89
N CYS A 106 7.71 8.16 -1.72
CA CYS A 106 8.66 7.04 -1.72
C CYS A 106 9.92 7.30 -2.55
N ARG A 107 10.02 8.42 -3.26
CA ARG A 107 11.20 8.72 -4.07
C ARG A 107 12.42 9.00 -3.19
N SER A 108 13.58 8.54 -3.66
CA SER A 108 14.85 8.91 -3.03
C SER A 108 15.10 10.41 -3.16
N GLN A 109 15.62 11.01 -2.10
CA GLN A 109 16.04 12.41 -2.05
C GLN A 109 17.50 12.61 -2.48
N ALA A 110 18.23 11.54 -2.83
CA ALA A 110 19.60 11.64 -3.32
C ALA A 110 19.64 12.31 -4.70
N ALA A 111 20.72 13.06 -4.99
CA ALA A 111 20.89 13.75 -6.27
C ALA A 111 20.90 12.80 -7.48
N ILE A 112 21.41 11.58 -7.29
CA ILE A 112 21.43 10.51 -8.28
C ILE A 112 20.80 9.27 -7.65
N ALA A 113 19.74 8.75 -8.25
CA ALA A 113 19.12 7.49 -7.89
C ALA A 113 19.33 6.46 -9.01
N LEU A 114 20.17 5.46 -8.77
CA LEU A 114 20.36 4.34 -9.68
C LEU A 114 19.28 3.29 -9.42
N ASN A 115 18.37 3.15 -10.37
CA ASN A 115 17.30 2.14 -10.30
C ASN A 115 17.85 0.76 -10.69
N LEU A 116 17.80 -0.18 -9.75
CA LEU A 116 18.26 -1.57 -9.91
C LEU A 116 17.17 -2.51 -10.45
N GLY A 117 15.98 -2.00 -10.72
CA GLY A 117 14.80 -2.79 -11.08
C GLY A 117 14.14 -3.44 -9.86
N PRO A 118 13.25 -4.43 -10.08
CA PRO A 118 12.60 -5.12 -8.97
C PRO A 118 13.60 -6.03 -8.24
N LEU A 119 13.69 -5.85 -6.92
CA LEU A 119 14.47 -6.74 -6.06
C LEU A 119 13.64 -7.90 -5.52
N ASP A 120 14.30 -9.03 -5.29
CA ASP A 120 13.70 -10.19 -4.63
C ASP A 120 13.33 -9.89 -3.18
N GLU A 121 12.25 -10.49 -2.70
CA GLU A 121 11.75 -10.28 -1.33
C GLU A 121 12.82 -10.58 -0.27
N SER A 122 13.66 -11.60 -0.47
CA SER A 122 14.73 -11.99 0.45
C SER A 122 15.75 -10.88 0.70
N LEU A 123 15.86 -9.91 -0.20
CA LEU A 123 16.81 -8.81 -0.12
C LEU A 123 16.24 -7.56 0.55
N VAL A 124 14.92 -7.42 0.70
CA VAL A 124 14.30 -6.11 1.00
C VAL A 124 13.22 -6.11 2.09
N VAL A 125 12.58 -7.23 2.38
CA VAL A 125 11.44 -7.24 3.33
C VAL A 125 11.90 -7.40 4.78
N TYR A 126 12.98 -8.13 5.04
CA TYR A 126 13.36 -8.53 6.40
C TYR A 126 14.18 -7.46 7.15
N ASP A 127 15.07 -6.75 6.46
CA ASP A 127 16.05 -5.83 7.05
C ASP A 127 15.72 -4.34 6.78
N HIS A 128 14.92 -4.03 5.75
CA HIS A 128 14.50 -2.66 5.43
C HIS A 128 13.09 -2.57 4.80
N PRO A 129 12.03 -2.89 5.57
CA PRO A 129 10.67 -2.78 5.07
C PRO A 129 10.36 -1.34 4.64
N GLN A 130 9.73 -1.21 3.47
CA GLN A 130 9.17 0.05 3.01
C GLN A 130 7.75 0.20 3.56
N VAL A 131 7.54 1.23 4.38
CA VAL A 131 6.24 1.59 4.96
C VAL A 131 5.65 2.75 4.17
N ILE A 132 4.38 2.66 3.83
CA ILE A 132 3.64 3.73 3.16
C ILE A 132 2.41 4.06 4.01
N ILE A 133 2.22 5.34 4.30
CA ILE A 133 1.09 5.85 5.07
C ILE A 133 0.22 6.68 4.15
N PHE A 134 -1.06 6.32 4.08
CA PHE A 134 -2.09 7.10 3.40
C PHE A 134 -3.01 7.72 4.45
N ARG A 135 -3.43 8.95 4.22
CA ARG A 135 -4.42 9.67 5.03
C ARG A 135 -5.72 9.77 4.25
N ARG A 136 -6.85 9.63 4.94
CA ARG A 136 -8.17 9.92 4.37
C ARG A 136 -8.27 11.38 3.93
N THR A 137 -8.68 11.60 2.69
CA THR A 137 -8.94 12.93 2.11
C THR A 137 -10.38 13.09 1.61
N ALA A 138 -11.08 11.97 1.39
CA ALA A 138 -12.48 11.95 0.99
C ALA A 138 -13.23 10.78 1.67
N THR A 139 -14.55 10.73 1.48
CA THR A 139 -15.37 9.59 1.91
C THR A 139 -14.89 8.33 1.20
N ALA A 140 -14.38 7.36 1.97
CA ALA A 140 -14.03 6.04 1.45
C ALA A 140 -15.32 5.25 1.16
N PRO A 141 -15.34 4.38 0.15
CA PRO A 141 -16.48 3.52 -0.11
C PRO A 141 -16.76 2.62 1.11
N ASP A 142 -18.03 2.42 1.43
CA ASP A 142 -18.46 1.40 2.39
C ASP A 142 -18.21 -0.03 1.85
N GLY A 143 -18.48 -1.05 2.67
CA GLY A 143 -18.28 -2.44 2.29
C GLY A 143 -18.91 -2.84 0.95
N ALA A 144 -20.19 -2.52 0.77
CA ALA A 144 -20.91 -2.88 -0.44
C ALA A 144 -20.40 -2.11 -1.67
N ALA A 145 -20.16 -0.81 -1.51
CA ALA A 145 -19.62 0.04 -2.56
C ALA A 145 -18.20 -0.40 -2.97
N LEU A 146 -17.35 -0.78 -2.01
CA LEU A 146 -16.00 -1.26 -2.31
C LEU A 146 -16.06 -2.60 -3.05
N ALA A 147 -16.83 -3.56 -2.58
CA ALA A 147 -16.97 -4.86 -3.23
C ALA A 147 -17.49 -4.72 -4.68
N ALA A 148 -18.53 -3.90 -4.88
CA ALA A 148 -19.05 -3.59 -6.21
C ALA A 148 -18.01 -2.86 -7.09
N LEU A 149 -17.32 -1.88 -6.50
CA LEU A 149 -16.25 -1.16 -7.20
C LEU A 149 -15.19 -2.15 -7.66
N LEU A 150 -14.69 -3.03 -6.80
CA LEU A 150 -13.63 -4.01 -7.11
C LEU A 150 -14.04 -5.01 -8.18
N SER A 151 -15.29 -5.46 -8.19
CA SER A 151 -15.78 -6.41 -9.18
C SER A 151 -16.12 -5.75 -10.54
N SER A 152 -16.22 -4.43 -10.62
CA SER A 152 -16.57 -3.76 -11.88
C SER A 152 -15.44 -3.88 -12.92
N GLY A 153 -15.75 -4.50 -14.07
CA GLY A 153 -14.80 -4.63 -15.18
C GLY A 153 -13.83 -5.81 -15.07
N LEU A 154 -14.12 -6.78 -14.21
CA LEU A 154 -13.59 -8.14 -14.28
C LEU A 154 -14.51 -9.06 -15.09
#